data_AF-A0A946HNW9-F1
#
_entry.id   AF-A0A946HNW9-F1
#
_cell.length_a   1.000
_cell.length_b   1.000
_cell.length_c   1.000
_cell.angle_alpha   90.00
_cell.angle_beta   90.00
_cell.angle_gamma   90.00
#
_symmetry.space_group_name_H-M   'P 1'
#
loop_
_entity.id
_entity.type
_entity.pdbx_description
1 polymer ?
#
loop_
_entity_poly.entity_id
_entity_poly.type
_entity_poly.pdbx_seq_one_letter_code
_entity_poly.pdbx_strand_id
1 'polypeptide(L)' 'MSAPFASDHRRSRGRLICEQESTFRSCFQRDRDRIIHASAFRRLKHKTQVFIEHEGDYFRTRLTHSIEVAQV' A
#
# COMPACT_ATOMS: atom_id res chain seq x y z
N MET A 1 22.75 -6.18 -1.59
CA MET A 1 22.38 -7.26 -0.64
C MET A 1 21.37 -6.70 0.33
N SER A 2 20.32 -7.46 0.66
CA SER A 2 19.41 -7.08 1.74
C SER A 2 20.13 -7.22 3.09
N ALA A 3 19.79 -6.41 4.09
CA ALA A 3 20.38 -6.51 5.43
C ALA A 3 19.99 -7.85 6.09
N PRO A 4 20.81 -8.42 6.99
CA PRO A 4 20.54 -9.73 7.61
C PRO A 4 19.21 -9.82 8.37
N PHE A 5 18.73 -8.68 8.89
CA PHE A 5 17.49 -8.56 9.64
C PHE A 5 16.28 -8.16 8.77
N ALA A 6 16.47 -7.92 7.47
CA ALA A 6 15.38 -7.52 6.58
C ALA A 6 14.49 -8.71 6.20
N SER A 7 13.20 -8.47 6.10
CA SER A 7 12.23 -9.46 5.62
C SER A 7 12.53 -9.88 4.18
N ASP A 8 12.62 -11.19 3.94
CA ASP A 8 12.81 -11.77 2.61
C ASP A 8 11.50 -12.37 2.09
N HIS A 9 11.05 -11.94 0.90
CA HIS A 9 9.88 -12.48 0.23
C HIS A 9 9.96 -14.00 -0.02
N ARG A 10 11.18 -14.53 -0.22
CA ARG A 10 11.41 -15.98 -0.41
C ARG A 10 11.14 -16.81 0.85
N ARG A 11 11.15 -16.17 2.02
CA ARG A 11 10.86 -16.78 3.33
C ARG A 11 9.47 -16.42 3.84
N SER A 12 8.59 -15.92 2.97
CA SER A 12 7.20 -15.62 3.33
C SER A 12 6.50 -16.86 3.89
N ARG A 13 5.63 -16.67 4.88
CA ARG A 13 4.79 -17.75 5.44
C ARG A 13 3.66 -18.17 4.48
N GLY A 14 3.60 -17.60 3.28
CA GLY A 14 2.55 -17.84 2.31
C GLY A 14 1.26 -17.09 2.63
N ARG A 15 0.16 -17.54 2.04
CA ARG A 15 -1.17 -16.93 2.16
C ARG A 15 -2.14 -17.88 2.82
N LEU A 16 -3.19 -17.30 3.41
CA LEU A 16 -4.28 -18.08 3.99
C LEU A 16 -4.98 -18.97 2.95
N ILE A 17 -5.16 -18.45 1.73
CA ILE A 17 -5.72 -19.20 0.61
C ILE A 17 -4.59 -19.44 -0.39
N CYS A 18 -4.41 -20.70 -0.78
CA CYS A 18 -3.40 -21.10 -1.76
C CYS A 18 -3.67 -20.42 -3.11
N GLU A 19 -2.64 -19.86 -3.72
CA GLU A 19 -2.69 -19.26 -5.04
C GLU A 19 -1.42 -19.61 -5.80
N GLN A 20 -1.51 -19.67 -7.13
CA GLN A 20 -0.32 -19.86 -7.97
C GLN A 20 0.62 -18.68 -7.85
N GLU A 21 1.92 -18.95 -7.83
CA GLU A 21 2.96 -17.92 -7.83
C GLU A 21 2.97 -17.14 -9.14
N SER A 22 3.49 -15.91 -9.10
CA SER A 22 3.63 -15.09 -10.31
C SER A 22 5.04 -15.26 -10.86
N THR A 23 5.14 -15.36 -12.19
CA THR A 23 6.42 -15.48 -12.90
C THR A 23 7.31 -14.23 -12.77
N PHE A 24 6.72 -13.04 -12.62
CA PHE A 24 7.45 -11.77 -12.70
C PHE A 24 7.38 -10.92 -11.42
N ARG A 25 6.50 -11.26 -10.48
CA ARG A 25 6.26 -10.46 -9.27
C ARG A 25 6.43 -11.31 -8.02
N SER A 26 7.21 -10.79 -7.06
CA SER A 26 7.30 -11.39 -5.73
C SER A 26 5.95 -11.33 -4.99
N CYS A 27 5.79 -12.14 -3.95
CA CYS A 27 4.57 -12.13 -3.15
C CYS A 27 4.26 -10.73 -2.57
N PHE A 28 5.30 -10.00 -2.14
CA PHE A 28 5.15 -8.63 -1.61
C PHE A 28 4.79 -7.61 -2.70
N GLN A 29 5.36 -7.73 -3.91
CA GLN A 29 4.97 -6.88 -5.05
C GLN A 29 3.50 -7.09 -5.42
N ARG A 30 3.03 -8.35 -5.43
CA ARG A 30 1.61 -8.66 -5.67
C ARG A 30 0.70 -8.07 -4.60
N ASP A 31 1.12 -8.08 -3.34
CA ASP A 31 0.36 -7.49 -2.24
C ASP A 31 0.21 -5.99 -2.38
N ARG A 32 1.31 -5.32 -2.74
CA ARG A 32 1.27 -3.89 -3.05
C ARG A 32 0.29 -3.59 -4.17
N ASP A 33 0.31 -4.34 -5.27
CA ASP A 33 -0.60 -4.11 -6.40
C ASP A 33 -2.08 -4.31 -5.98
N ARG A 34 -2.37 -5.35 -5.18
CA ARG A 34 -3.72 -5.59 -4.64
C ARG A 34 -4.21 -4.42 -3.79
N ILE A 35 -3.35 -3.88 -2.93
CA ILE A 35 -3.67 -2.73 -2.07
C ILE A 35 -3.94 -1.49 -2.92
N ILE A 36 -3.07 -1.16 -3.87
CA ILE A 36 -3.20 0.02 -4.75
C ILE A 36 -4.51 -0.04 -5.56
N HIS A 37 -4.89 -1.23 -6.03
CA HIS A 37 -6.13 -1.42 -6.81
C HIS A 37 -7.38 -1.71 -5.96
N ALA A 38 -7.28 -1.71 -4.63
CA ALA A 38 -8.44 -1.92 -3.76
C ALA A 38 -9.38 -0.70 -3.78
N SER A 39 -10.69 -0.95 -3.70
CA SER A 39 -11.70 0.10 -3.54
C SER A 39 -11.48 0.92 -2.26
N ALA A 40 -11.03 0.27 -1.17
CA ALA A 40 -10.70 0.92 0.09
C ALA A 40 -9.58 1.96 -0.08
N PHE A 41 -8.52 1.64 -0.84
CA PHE A 41 -7.42 2.56 -1.11
C PHE A 41 -7.89 3.77 -1.94
N ARG A 42 -8.71 3.53 -2.98
CA ARG A 42 -9.32 4.63 -3.77
C ARG A 42 -10.18 5.56 -2.93
N ARG A 43 -10.93 5.04 -1.95
CA ARG A 43 -11.76 5.86 -1.04
C ARG A 43 -10.94 6.82 -0.18
N LEU A 44 -9.64 6.55 0.05
CA LEU A 44 -8.77 7.47 0.80
C LEU A 44 -8.64 8.84 0.12
N LYS A 45 -8.90 8.93 -1.19
CA LYS A 45 -8.96 10.21 -1.93
C LYS A 45 -10.01 11.17 -1.33
N HIS A 46 -11.09 10.64 -0.79
CA HIS A 46 -12.21 11.42 -0.24
C HIS A 46 -12.29 11.30 1.30
N LYS A 47 -11.18 10.89 1.93
CA LYS A 47 -11.06 10.88 3.39
C LYS A 47 -10.05 11.94 3.77
N THR A 48 -10.47 12.83 4.65
CA THR A 48 -9.59 13.90 5.10
C THR A 48 -8.50 13.37 6.02
N GLN A 49 -7.35 14.05 5.96
CA GLN A 49 -6.30 13.93 6.95
C GLN A 49 -6.41 15.15 7.87
N VAL A 50 -6.81 14.93 9.12
CA VAL A 50 -6.90 15.95 10.20
C VAL A 50 -8.03 16.99 10.08
N PHE A 51 -8.24 17.63 8.92
CA PHE A 51 -9.24 18.69 8.77
C PHE A 51 -10.56 18.21 8.17
N ILE A 52 -11.63 19.00 8.27
CA ILE A 52 -12.89 18.74 7.57
C ILE A 52 -12.81 19.46 6.20
N GLU A 53 -13.22 18.79 5.11
CA GLU A 53 -13.02 19.20 3.71
C GLU A 53 -13.88 20.41 3.30
N HIS A 54 -13.85 21.54 4.02
CA HIS A 54 -14.89 22.57 3.88
C HIS A 54 -14.39 24.00 3.59
N GLU A 55 -13.09 24.31 3.50
CA GLU A 55 -12.64 25.72 3.24
C GLU A 55 -11.36 25.90 2.37
N GLY A 56 -11.15 25.11 1.31
CA GLY A 56 -10.00 25.32 0.40
C GLY A 56 -9.47 24.11 -0.36
N ASP A 57 -8.86 24.35 -1.52
CA ASP A 57 -8.41 23.32 -2.47
C ASP A 57 -7.05 22.64 -2.12
N TYR A 58 -6.43 23.01 -0.99
CA TYR A 58 -5.05 22.61 -0.62
C TYR A 58 -4.94 21.67 0.59
N PHE A 59 -5.99 20.94 0.95
CA PHE A 59 -5.92 20.02 2.09
C PHE A 59 -5.34 18.65 1.72
N ARG A 60 -4.65 18.05 2.70
CA ARG A 60 -4.18 16.67 2.60
C ARG A 60 -5.34 15.71 2.77
N THR A 61 -5.42 14.73 1.89
CA THR A 61 -6.31 13.59 2.04
C THR A 61 -5.52 12.44 2.63
N ARG A 62 -6.20 11.41 3.14
CA ARG A 62 -5.53 10.19 3.60
C ARG A 62 -4.72 9.55 2.47
N LEU A 63 -5.16 9.70 1.22
CA LEU A 63 -4.43 9.18 0.06
C LEU A 63 -3.12 9.93 -0.16
N THR A 64 -3.14 11.27 -0.22
CA THR A 64 -1.91 12.04 -0.46
C THR A 64 -0.93 11.86 0.68
N HIS A 65 -1.40 11.84 1.93
CA HIS A 65 -0.57 11.52 3.08
C HIS A 65 0.05 10.11 2.99
N SER A 66 -0.74 9.09 2.62
CA SER A 66 -0.22 7.70 2.50
C SER A 66 0.85 7.57 1.41
N ILE A 67 0.74 8.33 0.32
CA ILE A 67 1.74 8.35 -0.76
C ILE A 67 3.05 9.02 -0.27
N GLU A 68 2.95 10.11 0.49
CA GLU A 68 4.11 10.76 1.11
C GLU A 68 4.83 9.82 2.07
N VAL A 69 4.09 9.16 2.96
CA VAL A 69 4.64 8.16 3.91
C VAL A 69 5.31 6.98 3.19
N ALA A 70 4.82 6.59 2.01
CA ALA A 70 5.43 5.50 1.25
C ALA A 70 6.75 5.90 0.56
N GLN A 71 7.01 7.19 0.40
CA GLN A 71 8.19 7.73 -0.27
C GLN A 71 9.32 8.11 0.70
N VAL A 72 8.95 8.56 1.92
CA VAL A 72 9.88 8.89 3.01
C VAL A 72 10.48 7.61 3.59
#